data_AF-A0A0P6XXX7-F1
#
_entry.id   AF-A0A0P6XXX7-F1
#
_cell.length_a   1.000
_cell.length_b   1.000
_cell.length_c   1.000
_cell.angle_alpha   90.00
_cell.angle_beta   90.00
_cell.angle_gamma   90.00
#
_symmetry.space_group_name_H-M   'P 1'
#
loop_
_entity.id
_entity.type
_entity.pdbx_description
1 polymer ?
#
loop_
_entity_poly.entity_id
_entity_poly.type
_entity_poly.pdbx_seq_one_letter_code
_entity_poly.pdbx_strand_id
1 'polypeptide(L)'
;MKRWSLIIGTLFVVGCSDAAILVEAPKPAAVQQIAIATTAPTQVVPTATLAPSATPAPPTQTPVPEPPRVGIQVGHWQTEDLPEDLAKFRTSTGAFVNGISEVEVNLPVAEKVKALLEAEGITVDLLPATVPVAYKADAFITIHADGSTSSSSRGFKMATPWRASEASLLLLDSLIAEYAAGTNMPQDSAITANMRGYYAFSWRRHRNAIAPTTPAVIVEMGFLTNPTDRAFMLNQSDVVAQSIANGLLRYLAAHDRNDLEALKVIEYAIQRPKTDAVQVYAAPDSGARVLYTMEADQRFMPFRQRDGWYEGFVRGSSNVVGWVQVSAMQGTSEQLPPPTDR
;
A
#
# COMPACT_ATOMS: atom_id res chain seq x y z
N MET A 1 9.89 -42.24 -36.31
CA MET A 1 10.61 -43.50 -36.04
C MET A 1 11.89 -43.17 -35.27
N LYS A 2 12.13 -43.96 -34.23
CA LYS A 2 13.31 -44.15 -33.35
C LYS A 2 14.70 -43.56 -33.73
N ARG A 3 15.39 -43.08 -32.66
CA ARG A 3 16.83 -43.24 -32.28
C ARG A 3 17.87 -42.38 -33.04
N TRP A 4 19.01 -41.91 -32.49
CA TRP A 4 19.86 -42.33 -31.35
C TRP A 4 20.78 -41.17 -30.89
N SER A 5 21.28 -41.24 -29.65
CA SER A 5 22.37 -40.42 -29.09
C SER A 5 23.75 -40.87 -29.57
N LEU A 6 24.75 -39.97 -29.60
CA LEU A 6 26.16 -40.36 -29.47
C LEU A 6 27.00 -39.29 -28.73
N ILE A 7 27.74 -39.78 -27.74
CA ILE A 7 28.75 -39.11 -26.93
C ILE A 7 30.08 -39.13 -27.70
N ILE A 8 30.84 -38.03 -27.66
CA ILE A 8 32.26 -38.04 -28.02
C ILE A 8 33.04 -37.37 -26.88
N GLY A 9 33.93 -38.14 -26.27
CA GLY A 9 34.94 -37.66 -25.33
C GLY A 9 36.20 -37.21 -26.07
N THR A 10 37.02 -36.40 -25.40
CA THR A 10 38.41 -36.16 -25.81
C THR A 10 39.28 -36.01 -24.56
N LEU A 11 40.41 -36.68 -24.59
CA LEU A 11 41.43 -36.87 -23.55
C LEU A 11 42.74 -36.20 -23.98
N PHE A 12 43.65 -36.00 -23.01
CA PHE A 12 45.11 -35.69 -23.09
C PHE A 12 45.49 -34.19 -23.02
N VAL A 13 46.56 -33.72 -22.36
CA VAL A 13 47.73 -34.33 -21.68
C VAL A 13 48.32 -33.34 -20.66
N VAL A 14 49.10 -33.93 -19.74
CA VAL A 14 49.96 -33.42 -18.65
C VAL A 14 51.02 -32.38 -19.05
N GLY A 15 51.36 -31.49 -18.11
CA GLY A 15 52.64 -30.74 -18.07
C GLY A 15 53.07 -30.46 -16.62
N CYS A 16 54.24 -30.98 -16.23
CA CYS A 16 54.90 -30.92 -14.91
C CYS A 16 55.82 -29.70 -14.74
N SER A 17 56.09 -29.33 -13.47
CA SER A 17 57.39 -28.99 -12.81
C SER A 17 57.15 -28.00 -11.64
N ASP A 18 57.26 -28.44 -10.37
CA ASP A 18 58.44 -28.39 -9.44
C ASP A 18 58.74 -26.96 -8.93
N ALA A 19 59.01 -26.62 -7.66
CA ALA A 19 59.35 -27.26 -6.38
C ALA A 19 58.97 -26.23 -5.25
N ALA A 20 59.08 -26.38 -3.94
CA ALA A 20 59.88 -27.22 -3.05
C ALA A 20 59.21 -27.29 -1.65
N ILE A 21 59.40 -28.42 -0.97
CA ILE A 21 58.98 -28.71 0.40
C ILE A 21 60.22 -28.68 1.29
N LEU A 22 60.12 -28.08 2.48
CA LEU A 22 61.06 -28.28 3.58
C LEU A 22 60.36 -29.09 4.70
N VAL A 23 61.06 -30.15 5.11
CA VAL A 23 60.69 -31.18 6.09
C VAL A 23 61.67 -31.09 7.27
N GLU A 24 61.20 -31.37 8.49
CA GLU A 24 61.99 -32.02 9.55
C GLU A 24 61.05 -32.42 10.71
N ALA A 25 61.25 -33.43 11.56
CA ALA A 25 61.63 -34.84 11.49
C ALA A 25 61.24 -35.46 12.88
N PRO A 26 60.96 -36.77 13.05
CA PRO A 26 60.43 -37.34 14.30
C PRO A 26 61.44 -38.24 15.07
N LYS A 27 61.34 -38.31 16.42
CA LYS A 27 61.55 -39.48 17.35
C LYS A 27 61.85 -39.06 18.81
N PRO A 28 61.87 -39.95 19.84
CA PRO A 28 61.46 -41.38 19.93
C PRO A 28 60.56 -41.74 21.15
N ALA A 29 60.09 -43.00 21.18
CA ALA A 29 59.32 -43.62 22.26
C ALA A 29 60.18 -44.24 23.38
N ALA A 30 59.60 -44.47 24.56
CA ALA A 30 60.20 -45.31 25.61
C ALA A 30 59.17 -46.17 26.39
N VAL A 31 59.36 -47.49 26.23
CA VAL A 31 59.29 -48.60 27.21
C VAL A 31 57.96 -48.97 27.92
N GLN A 32 57.45 -50.17 27.61
CA GLN A 32 56.65 -51.02 28.50
C GLN A 32 57.57 -51.95 29.31
N GLN A 33 57.24 -52.24 30.58
CA GLN A 33 57.05 -53.62 31.08
C GLN A 33 56.53 -53.72 32.54
N ILE A 34 55.49 -54.58 32.67
CA ILE A 34 55.15 -55.57 33.72
C ILE A 34 54.93 -55.11 35.17
N ALA A 35 53.72 -55.35 35.69
CA ALA A 35 53.52 -56.04 36.97
C ALA A 35 52.12 -56.68 37.06
N ILE A 36 52.10 -57.85 37.68
CA ILE A 36 50.98 -58.80 37.83
C ILE A 36 50.07 -58.39 39.01
N ALA A 37 48.80 -58.80 38.94
CA ALA A 37 47.69 -58.47 39.83
C ALA A 37 47.90 -58.73 41.33
N THR A 38 47.24 -57.93 42.19
CA THR A 38 46.75 -58.34 43.53
C THR A 38 45.53 -57.49 43.93
N THR A 39 44.56 -58.15 44.56
CA THR A 39 43.15 -57.81 44.86
C THR A 39 42.90 -56.85 46.04
N ALA A 40 41.79 -56.09 46.01
CA ALA A 40 41.08 -55.55 47.20
C ALA A 40 39.63 -55.11 46.83
N PRO A 41 38.68 -55.03 47.80
CA PRO A 41 37.30 -55.49 47.62
C PRO A 41 36.28 -54.45 47.10
N THR A 42 35.19 -55.00 46.55
CA THR A 42 33.99 -54.34 46.02
C THR A 42 33.31 -53.40 47.04
N GLN A 43 33.19 -52.12 46.70
CA GLN A 43 32.23 -51.22 47.34
C GLN A 43 30.92 -51.19 46.55
N VAL A 44 29.80 -51.46 47.24
CA VAL A 44 28.45 -51.40 46.68
C VAL A 44 28.00 -49.93 46.74
N VAL A 45 27.85 -49.28 45.59
CA VAL A 45 27.31 -47.91 45.48
C VAL A 45 25.78 -48.00 45.31
N PRO A 46 24.97 -47.24 46.07
CA PRO A 46 23.51 -47.32 45.96
C PRO A 46 23.02 -46.75 44.63
N THR A 47 22.05 -47.46 44.03
CA THR A 47 21.35 -47.09 42.79
C THR A 47 20.63 -45.74 42.94
N ALA A 48 20.91 -44.79 42.04
CA ALA A 48 20.22 -43.51 41.97
C ALA A 48 18.76 -43.72 41.50
N THR A 49 17.81 -43.26 42.31
CA THR A 49 16.38 -43.18 41.97
C THR A 49 16.18 -42.13 40.87
N LEU A 50 15.55 -42.51 39.75
CA LEU A 50 15.21 -41.60 38.66
C LEU A 50 14.15 -40.59 39.11
N ALA A 51 14.41 -39.30 38.88
CA ALA A 51 13.45 -38.23 39.10
C ALA A 51 12.29 -38.32 38.08
N PRO A 52 11.05 -37.96 38.47
CA PRO A 52 9.91 -38.02 37.56
C PRO A 52 10.07 -37.02 36.41
N SER A 53 9.80 -37.51 35.19
CA SER A 53 9.83 -36.74 33.95
C SER A 53 8.86 -35.57 34.00
N ALA A 54 9.32 -34.36 33.67
CA ALA A 54 8.48 -33.17 33.58
C ALA A 54 7.35 -33.39 32.55
N THR A 55 6.12 -33.08 32.94
CA THR A 55 4.94 -33.08 32.07
C THR A 55 5.16 -32.13 30.89
N PRO A 56 4.86 -32.54 29.64
CA PRO A 56 4.94 -31.64 28.49
C PRO A 56 4.02 -30.42 28.68
N ALA A 57 4.53 -29.23 28.37
CA ALA A 57 3.70 -28.02 28.36
C ALA A 57 2.53 -28.22 27.37
N PRO A 58 1.32 -27.69 27.67
CA PRO A 58 0.23 -27.69 26.72
C PRO A 58 0.67 -27.04 25.40
N PRO A 59 0.20 -27.51 24.24
CA PRO A 59 0.49 -26.85 22.98
C PRO A 59 0.03 -25.39 23.05
N THR A 60 0.93 -24.46 22.77
CA THR A 60 0.58 -23.05 22.56
C THR A 60 -0.45 -23.00 21.45
N GLN A 61 -1.67 -22.57 21.77
CA GLN A 61 -2.72 -22.39 20.77
C GLN A 61 -2.18 -21.42 19.71
N THR A 62 -2.12 -21.86 18.45
CA THR A 62 -1.87 -20.97 17.32
C THR A 62 -2.97 -19.90 17.33
N PRO A 63 -2.64 -18.60 17.39
CA PRO A 63 -3.65 -17.55 17.33
C PRO A 63 -4.52 -17.77 16.09
N VAL A 64 -5.84 -17.84 16.28
CA VAL A 64 -6.77 -17.78 15.15
C VAL A 64 -6.51 -16.46 14.43
N PRO A 65 -6.25 -16.45 13.11
CA PRO A 65 -6.03 -15.20 12.39
C PRO A 65 -7.25 -14.30 12.57
N GLU A 66 -7.03 -13.06 13.00
CA GLU A 66 -8.14 -12.10 13.08
C GLU A 66 -8.72 -11.90 11.66
N PRO A 67 -10.05 -11.77 11.53
CA PRO A 67 -10.65 -11.47 10.24
C PRO A 67 -10.08 -10.16 9.66
N PRO A 68 -10.02 -10.01 8.33
CA PRO A 68 -9.62 -8.74 7.73
C PRO A 68 -10.54 -7.61 8.20
N ARG A 69 -9.98 -6.41 8.35
CA ARG A 69 -10.66 -5.21 8.79
C ARG A 69 -10.72 -4.19 7.65
N VAL A 70 -11.91 -3.66 7.39
CA VAL A 70 -12.13 -2.56 6.45
C VAL A 70 -12.70 -1.36 7.18
N GLY A 71 -12.08 -0.20 6.99
CA GLY A 71 -12.64 1.08 7.40
C GLY A 71 -13.41 1.72 6.24
N ILE A 72 -14.69 2.03 6.45
CA ILE A 72 -15.51 2.75 5.48
C ILE A 72 -15.87 4.09 6.08
N GLN A 73 -15.22 5.15 5.62
CA GLN A 73 -15.62 6.50 5.95
C GLN A 73 -16.79 6.95 5.06
N VAL A 74 -17.80 7.55 5.68
CA VAL A 74 -18.90 8.20 4.98
C VAL A 74 -18.56 9.68 4.80
N GLY A 75 -18.40 10.10 3.55
CA GLY A 75 -18.14 11.48 3.19
C GLY A 75 -19.22 12.41 3.75
N HIS A 76 -18.79 13.50 4.38
CA HIS A 76 -19.64 14.55 4.95
C HIS A 76 -20.52 14.15 6.15
N TRP A 77 -20.44 12.91 6.64
CA TRP A 77 -21.21 12.47 7.81
C TRP A 77 -20.63 13.00 9.12
N GLN A 78 -21.45 13.67 9.94
CA GLN A 78 -21.08 14.25 11.25
C GLN A 78 -19.86 15.19 11.17
N THR A 79 -19.78 16.01 10.12
CA THR A 79 -18.68 16.97 9.96
C THR A 79 -18.61 18.02 11.06
N GLU A 80 -19.74 18.32 11.70
CA GLU A 80 -19.84 19.22 12.85
C GLU A 80 -19.01 18.75 14.05
N ASP A 81 -18.80 17.44 14.19
CA ASP A 81 -18.06 16.80 15.28
C ASP A 81 -16.56 16.67 14.99
N LEU A 82 -16.08 17.22 13.87
CA LEU A 82 -14.66 17.21 13.54
C LEU A 82 -13.83 17.87 14.65
N PRO A 83 -12.68 17.30 15.03
CA PRO A 83 -11.79 17.88 16.03
C PRO A 83 -11.21 19.22 15.58
N GLU A 84 -10.61 19.96 16.51
CA GLU A 84 -10.20 21.34 16.28
C GLU A 84 -9.12 21.49 15.19
N ASP A 85 -8.21 20.52 15.06
CA ASP A 85 -7.22 20.48 13.97
C ASP A 85 -7.86 20.31 12.57
N LEU A 86 -9.12 19.87 12.53
CA LEU A 86 -9.94 19.70 11.34
C LEU A 86 -11.13 20.69 11.28
N ALA A 87 -11.20 21.68 12.19
CA ALA A 87 -12.34 22.60 12.30
C ALA A 87 -12.71 23.30 10.98
N LYS A 88 -11.71 23.61 10.15
CA LYS A 88 -11.89 24.24 8.82
C LYS A 88 -12.75 23.41 7.85
N PHE A 89 -12.90 22.10 8.10
CA PHE A 89 -13.69 21.20 7.27
C PHE A 89 -15.13 21.03 7.78
N ARG A 90 -15.49 21.55 8.97
CA ARG A 90 -16.85 21.49 9.53
C ARG A 90 -17.91 22.14 8.63
N THR A 91 -17.50 23.06 7.75
CA THR A 91 -18.39 23.74 6.79
C THR A 91 -18.42 23.08 5.41
N SER A 92 -17.68 21.99 5.20
CA SER A 92 -17.69 21.25 3.95
C SER A 92 -18.85 20.27 3.94
N THR A 93 -19.99 20.70 3.38
CA THR A 93 -21.23 19.92 3.36
C THR A 93 -21.35 18.95 2.18
N GLY A 94 -20.34 18.93 1.29
CA GLY A 94 -20.37 18.12 0.08
C GLY A 94 -21.28 18.69 -1.01
N ALA A 95 -21.57 17.86 -2.01
CA ALA A 95 -22.52 18.19 -3.06
C ALA A 95 -23.96 18.32 -2.50
N PHE A 96 -24.75 19.24 -3.08
CA PHE A 96 -26.16 19.41 -2.74
C PHE A 96 -26.97 19.78 -3.98
N VAL A 97 -28.08 19.09 -4.21
CA VAL A 97 -28.96 19.36 -5.35
C VAL A 97 -30.40 18.99 -5.03
N ASN A 98 -31.35 19.86 -5.39
CA ASN A 98 -32.78 19.59 -5.25
C ASN A 98 -33.23 19.08 -3.87
N GLY A 99 -32.62 19.58 -2.79
CA GLY A 99 -32.94 19.14 -1.42
C GLY A 99 -32.24 17.86 -0.96
N ILE A 100 -31.38 17.28 -1.79
CA ILE A 100 -30.63 16.06 -1.50
C ILE A 100 -29.17 16.45 -1.27
N SER A 101 -28.68 16.14 -0.07
CA SER A 101 -27.27 16.27 0.31
C SER A 101 -26.47 15.04 -0.06
N GLU A 102 -25.15 15.19 -0.18
CA GLU A 102 -24.24 14.10 -0.47
C GLU A 102 -24.31 12.98 0.59
N VAL A 103 -24.36 13.35 1.87
CA VAL A 103 -24.40 12.39 2.98
C VAL A 103 -25.65 11.51 2.95
N GLU A 104 -26.79 12.04 2.48
CA GLU A 104 -28.03 11.27 2.31
C GLU A 104 -27.92 10.19 1.23
N VAL A 105 -26.93 10.30 0.32
CA VAL A 105 -26.60 9.26 -0.68
C VAL A 105 -25.50 8.36 -0.17
N ASN A 106 -24.46 8.93 0.44
CA ASN A 106 -23.27 8.19 0.88
C ASN A 106 -23.58 7.20 2.01
N LEU A 107 -24.33 7.62 3.03
CA LEU A 107 -24.56 6.82 4.24
C LEU A 107 -25.31 5.50 3.94
N PRO A 108 -26.46 5.50 3.23
CA PRO A 108 -27.17 4.26 2.93
C PRO A 108 -26.35 3.28 2.08
N VAL A 109 -25.51 3.79 1.15
CA VAL A 109 -24.63 2.92 0.37
C VAL A 109 -23.56 2.32 1.27
N ALA A 110 -22.92 3.11 2.13
CA ALA A 110 -21.88 2.64 3.03
C ALA A 110 -22.40 1.58 4.03
N GLU A 111 -23.62 1.74 4.55
CA GLU A 111 -24.30 0.75 5.40
C GLU A 111 -24.52 -0.58 4.66
N LYS A 112 -24.94 -0.52 3.39
CA LYS A 112 -25.10 -1.72 2.55
C LYS A 112 -23.78 -2.41 2.26
N VAL A 113 -22.73 -1.66 1.92
CA VAL A 113 -21.38 -2.21 1.73
C VAL A 113 -20.91 -2.91 2.99
N LYS A 114 -21.09 -2.28 4.16
CA LYS A 114 -20.78 -2.88 5.46
C LYS A 114 -21.50 -4.21 5.65
N ALA A 115 -22.83 -4.25 5.45
CA ALA A 115 -23.60 -5.48 5.62
C ALA A 115 -23.14 -6.61 4.69
N LEU A 116 -22.82 -6.29 3.43
CA LEU A 116 -22.31 -7.26 2.44
C LEU A 116 -20.95 -7.84 2.85
N LEU A 117 -20.03 -6.99 3.34
CA LEU A 117 -18.71 -7.44 3.78
C LEU A 117 -18.76 -8.23 5.10
N GLU A 118 -19.61 -7.81 6.05
CA GLU A 118 -19.80 -8.55 7.30
C GLU A 118 -20.39 -9.95 7.06
N ALA A 119 -21.25 -10.10 6.04
CA ALA A 119 -21.75 -11.41 5.62
C ALA A 119 -20.64 -12.35 5.08
N GLU A 120 -19.55 -11.78 4.55
CA GLU A 120 -18.34 -12.49 4.10
C GLU A 120 -17.29 -12.67 5.22
N GLY A 121 -17.65 -12.34 6.48
CA GLY A 121 -16.77 -12.52 7.64
C GLY A 121 -15.72 -11.42 7.82
N ILE A 122 -15.86 -10.29 7.12
CA ILE A 122 -14.97 -9.13 7.25
C ILE A 122 -15.42 -8.25 8.41
N THR A 123 -14.48 -7.76 9.22
CA THR A 123 -14.78 -6.75 10.24
C THR A 123 -14.87 -5.38 9.59
N VAL A 124 -15.98 -4.67 9.76
CA VAL A 124 -16.19 -3.35 9.13
C VAL A 124 -16.45 -2.26 10.16
N ASP A 125 -15.57 -1.26 10.17
CA ASP A 125 -15.78 -0.01 10.91
C ASP A 125 -16.43 1.02 9.97
N LEU A 126 -17.67 1.40 10.25
CA LEU A 126 -18.33 2.51 9.58
C LEU A 126 -17.97 3.81 10.33
N LEU A 127 -17.29 4.74 9.65
CA LEU A 127 -16.66 5.90 10.26
C LEU A 127 -17.34 7.21 9.79
N PRO A 128 -17.56 8.18 10.68
CA PRO A 128 -17.93 9.54 10.30
C PRO A 128 -16.74 10.29 9.67
N ALA A 129 -16.89 11.59 9.43
CA ALA A 129 -15.82 12.47 9.00
C ALA A 129 -14.61 12.41 9.97
N THR A 130 -14.82 12.20 11.26
CA THR A 130 -13.71 12.01 12.19
C THR A 130 -13.15 10.59 12.11
N VAL A 131 -11.99 10.43 11.45
CA VAL A 131 -11.22 9.17 11.45
C VAL A 131 -10.45 9.03 12.77
N PRO A 132 -10.38 7.83 13.38
CA PRO A 132 -9.53 7.60 14.55
C PRO A 132 -8.06 7.95 14.29
N VAL A 133 -7.34 8.33 15.35
CA VAL A 133 -5.92 8.73 15.24
C VAL A 133 -5.09 7.54 14.75
N ALA A 134 -4.31 7.75 13.69
CA ALA A 134 -3.47 6.74 13.05
C ALA A 134 -4.24 5.44 12.75
N TYR A 135 -5.47 5.56 12.22
CA TYR A 135 -6.37 4.43 11.99
C TYR A 135 -5.74 3.36 11.08
N LYS A 136 -5.81 2.10 11.52
CA LYS A 136 -5.24 0.93 10.84
C LYS A 136 -6.35 -0.01 10.38
N ALA A 137 -6.27 -0.44 9.13
CA ALA A 137 -7.14 -1.43 8.52
C ALA A 137 -6.40 -2.10 7.36
N ASP A 138 -6.91 -3.24 6.88
CA ASP A 138 -6.38 -3.91 5.69
C ASP A 138 -6.81 -3.21 4.40
N ALA A 139 -7.93 -2.48 4.46
CA ALA A 139 -8.31 -1.46 3.48
C ALA A 139 -9.08 -0.31 4.15
N PHE A 140 -8.92 0.89 3.62
CA PHE A 140 -9.73 2.05 3.96
C PHE A 140 -10.33 2.65 2.70
N ILE A 141 -11.65 2.87 2.68
CA ILE A 141 -12.29 3.68 1.64
C ILE A 141 -13.04 4.84 2.26
N THR A 142 -13.10 5.96 1.54
CA THR A 142 -14.01 7.06 1.86
C THR A 142 -14.99 7.24 0.72
N ILE A 143 -16.28 7.07 1.01
CA ILE A 143 -17.37 7.07 0.03
C ILE A 143 -17.94 8.48 -0.07
N HIS A 144 -17.95 8.99 -1.30
CA HIS A 144 -18.39 10.32 -1.68
C HIS A 144 -19.27 10.28 -2.95
N ALA A 145 -19.96 11.38 -3.23
CA ALA A 145 -20.64 11.62 -4.50
C ALA A 145 -20.34 13.05 -4.99
N ASP A 146 -19.73 13.16 -6.17
CA ASP A 146 -19.12 14.39 -6.61
C ASP A 146 -20.15 15.45 -7.01
N GLY A 147 -19.73 16.71 -7.01
CA GLY A 147 -20.49 17.85 -7.49
C GLY A 147 -19.76 18.59 -8.59
N SER A 148 -20.50 19.01 -9.62
CA SER A 148 -19.97 19.88 -10.66
C SER A 148 -20.94 21.02 -10.96
N THR A 149 -20.39 22.19 -11.29
CA THR A 149 -21.16 23.32 -11.82
C THR A 149 -21.81 22.99 -13.17
N SER A 150 -21.27 22.02 -13.91
CA SER A 150 -21.91 21.46 -15.09
C SER A 150 -22.73 20.23 -14.71
N SER A 151 -24.03 20.27 -14.99
CA SER A 151 -24.91 19.11 -14.82
C SER A 151 -24.66 18.00 -15.85
N SER A 152 -23.82 18.23 -16.87
CA SER A 152 -23.43 17.23 -17.86
C SER A 152 -22.25 16.36 -17.43
N SER A 153 -21.44 16.80 -16.46
CA SER A 153 -20.37 16.00 -15.86
C SER A 153 -20.96 14.73 -15.29
N ARG A 154 -20.39 13.58 -15.62
CA ARG A 154 -20.95 12.28 -15.21
C ARG A 154 -19.88 11.20 -15.13
N GLY A 155 -20.22 10.10 -14.47
CA GLY A 155 -19.34 8.98 -14.23
C GLY A 155 -18.79 8.97 -12.80
N PHE A 156 -18.16 7.86 -12.47
CA PHE A 156 -17.50 7.68 -11.17
C PHE A 156 -16.02 8.05 -11.29
N LYS A 157 -15.38 8.33 -10.16
CA LYS A 157 -13.92 8.49 -10.12
C LYS A 157 -13.35 8.07 -8.79
N MET A 158 -12.14 7.54 -8.84
CA MET A 158 -11.49 7.00 -7.65
C MET A 158 -10.02 7.37 -7.67
N ALA A 159 -9.45 7.60 -6.49
CA ALA A 159 -8.05 7.95 -6.37
C ALA A 159 -7.42 7.38 -5.10
N THR A 160 -6.16 6.98 -5.20
CA THR A 160 -5.31 6.71 -4.04
C THR A 160 -4.80 8.00 -3.41
N PRO A 161 -4.25 7.95 -2.18
CA PRO A 161 -3.35 8.97 -1.67
C PRO A 161 -2.22 9.34 -2.65
N TRP A 162 -1.64 10.52 -2.47
CA TRP A 162 -0.30 10.79 -2.99
C TRP A 162 0.69 9.73 -2.49
N ARG A 163 1.67 9.35 -3.31
CA ARG A 163 2.71 8.37 -2.92
C ARG A 163 2.13 7.01 -2.52
N ALA A 164 1.05 6.61 -3.18
CA ALA A 164 0.34 5.36 -2.95
C ALA A 164 1.27 4.15 -2.83
N SER A 165 0.98 3.29 -1.86
CA SER A 165 1.59 1.97 -1.75
C SER A 165 1.11 1.05 -2.88
N GLU A 166 1.84 -0.04 -3.14
CA GLU A 166 1.40 -1.04 -4.13
C GLU A 166 0.03 -1.63 -3.76
N ALA A 167 -0.21 -1.86 -2.46
CA ALA A 167 -1.50 -2.30 -1.97
C ALA A 167 -2.62 -1.28 -2.26
N SER A 168 -2.37 0.02 -2.14
CA SER A 168 -3.37 1.05 -2.48
C SER A 168 -3.68 1.07 -3.98
N LEU A 169 -2.68 0.82 -4.83
CA LEU A 169 -2.88 0.73 -6.28
C LEU A 169 -3.70 -0.52 -6.65
N LEU A 170 -3.40 -1.67 -6.05
CA LEU A 170 -4.19 -2.89 -6.23
C LEU A 170 -5.64 -2.73 -5.75
N LEU A 171 -5.85 -2.04 -4.62
CA LEU A 171 -7.17 -1.70 -4.11
C LEU A 171 -7.93 -0.81 -5.11
N LEU A 172 -7.30 0.24 -5.62
CA LEU A 172 -7.88 1.12 -6.63
C LEU A 172 -8.29 0.34 -7.89
N ASP A 173 -7.40 -0.49 -8.43
CA ASP A 173 -7.67 -1.25 -9.64
C ASP A 173 -8.81 -2.25 -9.45
N SER A 174 -8.87 -2.90 -8.28
CA SER A 174 -9.96 -3.83 -7.92
C SER A 174 -11.30 -3.10 -7.83
N LEU A 175 -11.34 -1.94 -7.17
CA LEU A 175 -12.55 -1.12 -7.06
C LEU A 175 -13.01 -0.60 -8.43
N ILE A 176 -12.10 -0.06 -9.26
CA ILE A 176 -12.46 0.44 -10.59
C ILE A 176 -13.03 -0.69 -11.45
N ALA A 177 -12.40 -1.87 -11.46
CA ALA A 177 -12.83 -2.98 -12.29
C ALA A 177 -14.27 -3.45 -11.94
N GLU A 178 -14.53 -3.67 -10.65
CA GLU A 178 -15.85 -4.14 -10.20
C GLU A 178 -16.92 -3.05 -10.30
N TYR A 179 -16.57 -1.80 -9.99
CA TYR A 179 -17.50 -0.67 -10.08
C TYR A 179 -17.92 -0.37 -11.53
N ALA A 180 -16.96 -0.36 -12.46
CA ALA A 180 -17.26 -0.18 -13.88
C ALA A 180 -18.15 -1.32 -14.41
N ALA A 181 -17.81 -2.57 -14.06
CA ALA A 181 -18.56 -3.74 -14.52
C ALA A 181 -19.99 -3.78 -13.97
N GLY A 182 -20.18 -3.49 -12.68
CA GLY A 182 -21.48 -3.56 -12.03
C GLY A 182 -22.42 -2.40 -12.38
N THR A 183 -21.87 -1.18 -12.53
CA THR A 183 -22.70 0.03 -12.75
C THR A 183 -22.84 0.43 -14.21
N ASN A 184 -21.92 0.01 -15.08
CA ASN A 184 -21.79 0.50 -16.46
C ASN A 184 -21.69 2.05 -16.56
N MET A 185 -21.27 2.70 -15.48
CA MET A 185 -20.98 4.14 -15.47
C MET A 185 -19.61 4.38 -16.13
N PRO A 186 -19.43 5.49 -16.87
CA PRO A 186 -18.11 5.84 -17.37
C PRO A 186 -17.20 6.24 -16.20
N GLN A 187 -15.91 6.02 -16.36
CA GLN A 187 -14.93 6.58 -15.44
C GLN A 187 -14.61 8.02 -15.84
N ASP A 188 -14.76 8.96 -14.90
CA ASP A 188 -14.27 10.33 -15.04
C ASP A 188 -12.77 10.38 -14.71
N SER A 189 -11.97 10.85 -15.67
CA SER A 189 -10.52 11.00 -15.50
C SER A 189 -10.11 12.27 -14.76
N ALA A 190 -11.04 13.17 -14.43
CA ALA A 190 -10.77 14.44 -13.74
C ALA A 190 -10.51 14.24 -12.23
N ILE A 191 -9.43 13.52 -11.91
CA ILE A 191 -8.93 13.35 -10.54
C ILE A 191 -8.29 14.64 -10.05
N THR A 192 -8.80 15.19 -8.96
CA THR A 192 -8.29 16.45 -8.40
C THR A 192 -7.13 16.23 -7.44
N ALA A 193 -6.33 17.28 -7.21
CA ALA A 193 -5.28 17.25 -6.21
C ALA A 193 -5.83 17.05 -4.78
N ASN A 194 -7.06 17.53 -4.51
CA ASN A 194 -7.72 17.39 -3.21
C ASN A 194 -8.14 15.95 -2.93
N MET A 195 -8.56 15.18 -3.94
CA MET A 195 -8.87 13.75 -3.77
C MET A 195 -7.65 12.96 -3.29
N ARG A 196 -6.51 13.16 -3.95
CA ARG A 196 -5.26 12.49 -3.57
C ARG A 196 -4.64 13.05 -2.28
N GLY A 197 -4.93 14.33 -1.98
CA GLY A 197 -4.49 15.07 -0.80
C GLY A 197 -5.52 15.13 0.32
N TYR A 198 -6.51 14.24 0.32
CA TYR A 198 -7.61 14.21 1.27
C TYR A 198 -7.08 14.15 2.71
N TYR A 199 -7.78 14.80 3.65
CA TYR A 199 -7.22 15.00 5.01
C TYR A 199 -7.01 13.66 5.72
N ALA A 200 -7.91 12.69 5.53
CA ALA A 200 -7.79 11.37 6.14
C ALA A 200 -6.55 10.60 5.64
N PHE A 201 -6.03 10.92 4.44
CA PHE A 201 -4.79 10.35 3.91
C PHE A 201 -3.53 11.08 4.38
N SER A 202 -3.71 12.27 4.94
CA SER A 202 -2.64 13.22 5.19
C SER A 202 -2.09 13.13 6.61
N TRP A 203 -1.66 11.93 7.01
CA TRP A 203 -1.12 11.61 8.34
C TRP A 203 0.05 12.49 8.80
N ARG A 204 0.80 13.09 7.85
CA ARG A 204 1.87 14.07 8.14
C ARG A 204 1.34 15.44 8.58
N ARG A 205 0.07 15.73 8.33
CA ARG A 205 -0.58 17.03 8.58
C ARG A 205 -1.69 16.96 9.62
N HIS A 206 -2.29 15.79 9.82
CA HIS A 206 -3.47 15.61 10.65
C HIS A 206 -3.31 14.39 11.55
N ARG A 207 -3.77 14.51 12.79
CA ARG A 207 -3.73 13.43 13.79
C ARG A 207 -4.81 12.40 13.50
N ASN A 208 -6.03 12.89 13.24
CA ASN A 208 -7.20 12.12 12.83
C ASN A 208 -7.11 11.77 11.33
N ALA A 209 -6.23 10.83 11.04
CA ALA A 209 -5.92 10.31 9.72
C ALA A 209 -5.52 8.83 9.82
N ILE A 210 -5.54 8.14 8.69
CA ILE A 210 -5.09 6.74 8.62
C ILE A 210 -3.58 6.63 8.85
N ALA A 211 -3.13 5.47 9.32
CA ALA A 211 -1.71 5.16 9.38
C ALA A 211 -1.09 5.15 7.96
N PRO A 212 0.20 5.48 7.79
CA PRO A 212 0.87 5.47 6.49
C PRO A 212 0.82 4.10 5.78
N THR A 213 0.68 3.02 6.54
CA THR A 213 0.65 1.65 6.03
C THR A 213 -0.76 1.14 5.74
N THR A 214 -1.80 1.97 5.90
CA THR A 214 -3.19 1.59 5.59
C THR A 214 -3.47 1.84 4.11
N PRO A 215 -3.76 0.79 3.31
CA PRO A 215 -4.13 0.94 1.91
C PRO A 215 -5.44 1.72 1.78
N ALA A 216 -5.48 2.71 0.88
CA ALA A 216 -6.60 3.65 0.86
C ALA A 216 -7.02 4.15 -0.52
N VAL A 217 -8.33 4.37 -0.69
CA VAL A 217 -8.95 4.95 -1.88
C VAL A 217 -10.10 5.89 -1.50
N ILE A 218 -10.19 7.05 -2.14
CA ILE A 218 -11.41 7.87 -2.15
C ILE A 218 -12.27 7.45 -3.34
N VAL A 219 -13.56 7.23 -3.08
CA VAL A 219 -14.54 6.73 -4.05
C VAL A 219 -15.61 7.80 -4.26
N GLU A 220 -15.58 8.47 -5.41
CA GLU A 220 -16.68 9.29 -5.90
C GLU A 220 -17.58 8.40 -6.76
N MET A 221 -18.73 8.01 -6.22
CA MET A 221 -19.62 7.01 -6.82
C MET A 221 -20.26 7.47 -8.15
N GLY A 222 -20.35 8.77 -8.35
CA GLY A 222 -21.02 9.43 -9.46
C GLY A 222 -21.16 10.91 -9.18
N PHE A 223 -21.67 11.68 -10.15
CA PHE A 223 -21.97 13.09 -9.91
C PHE A 223 -23.38 13.26 -9.36
N LEU A 224 -23.51 13.72 -8.12
CA LEU A 224 -24.81 14.05 -7.54
C LEU A 224 -25.53 15.14 -8.37
N THR A 225 -24.80 16.08 -8.96
CA THR A 225 -25.39 17.14 -9.80
C THR A 225 -25.90 16.64 -11.16
N ASN A 226 -25.46 15.47 -11.62
CA ASN A 226 -25.95 14.85 -12.86
C ASN A 226 -27.25 14.06 -12.63
N PRO A 227 -28.34 14.35 -13.37
CA PRO A 227 -29.60 13.64 -13.16
C PRO A 227 -29.55 12.13 -13.38
N THR A 228 -28.76 11.65 -14.34
CA THR A 228 -28.64 10.21 -14.64
C THR A 228 -27.88 9.50 -13.53
N ASP A 229 -26.72 10.01 -13.14
CA ASP A 229 -25.91 9.40 -12.09
C ASP A 229 -26.61 9.47 -10.72
N ARG A 230 -27.21 10.61 -10.38
CA ARG A 230 -28.03 10.76 -9.16
C ARG A 230 -29.17 9.75 -9.12
N ALA A 231 -29.93 9.61 -10.20
CA ALA A 231 -31.01 8.65 -10.26
C ALA A 231 -30.51 7.20 -10.10
N PHE A 232 -29.33 6.88 -10.65
CA PHE A 232 -28.71 5.58 -10.47
C PHE A 232 -28.28 5.35 -9.02
N MET A 233 -27.54 6.28 -8.41
CA MET A 233 -27.08 6.15 -7.02
C MET A 233 -28.24 6.02 -6.02
N LEU A 234 -29.35 6.72 -6.26
CA LEU A 234 -30.53 6.64 -5.39
C LEU A 234 -31.33 5.35 -5.60
N ASN A 235 -31.67 5.02 -6.86
CA ASN A 235 -32.61 3.95 -7.15
C ASN A 235 -31.95 2.57 -7.33
N GLN A 236 -30.63 2.54 -7.58
CA GLN A 236 -29.83 1.32 -7.76
C GLN A 236 -28.70 1.24 -6.72
N SER A 237 -28.94 1.77 -5.52
CA SER A 237 -27.95 1.77 -4.42
C SER A 237 -27.46 0.37 -4.03
N ASP A 238 -28.26 -0.68 -4.24
CA ASP A 238 -27.83 -2.07 -4.05
C ASP A 238 -26.74 -2.49 -5.04
N VAL A 239 -26.86 -2.08 -6.31
CA VAL A 239 -25.85 -2.35 -7.34
C VAL A 239 -24.56 -1.57 -7.04
N VAL A 240 -24.69 -0.30 -6.64
CA VAL A 240 -23.55 0.52 -6.22
C VAL A 240 -22.81 -0.13 -5.05
N ALA A 241 -23.54 -0.49 -3.99
CA ALA A 241 -22.96 -1.12 -2.80
C ALA A 241 -22.33 -2.48 -3.12
N GLN A 242 -23.00 -3.32 -3.91
CA GLN A 242 -22.47 -4.62 -4.32
C GLN A 242 -21.18 -4.47 -5.13
N SER A 243 -21.11 -3.48 -6.02
CA SER A 243 -19.92 -3.26 -6.85
C SER A 243 -18.72 -2.80 -6.03
N ILE A 244 -18.95 -1.94 -5.02
CA ILE A 244 -17.91 -1.54 -4.06
C ILE A 244 -17.46 -2.74 -3.20
N ALA A 245 -18.41 -3.50 -2.67
CA ALA A 245 -18.12 -4.69 -1.86
C ALA A 245 -17.31 -5.73 -2.65
N ASN A 246 -17.70 -6.02 -3.89
CA ASN A 246 -16.95 -6.92 -4.77
C ASN A 246 -15.52 -6.43 -5.00
N GLY A 247 -15.31 -5.12 -5.21
CA GLY A 247 -13.98 -4.54 -5.38
C GLY A 247 -13.10 -4.71 -4.14
N LEU A 248 -13.67 -4.50 -2.95
CA LEU A 248 -12.99 -4.74 -1.67
C LEU A 248 -12.66 -6.22 -1.46
N LEU A 249 -13.61 -7.13 -1.70
CA LEU A 249 -13.41 -8.58 -1.58
C LEU A 249 -12.35 -9.08 -2.55
N ARG A 250 -12.37 -8.59 -3.80
CA ARG A 250 -11.35 -8.90 -4.80
C ARG A 250 -9.96 -8.48 -4.35
N TYR A 251 -9.84 -7.27 -3.80
CA TYR A 251 -8.57 -6.79 -3.24
C TYR A 251 -8.11 -7.66 -2.06
N LEU A 252 -8.99 -7.91 -1.08
CA LEU A 252 -8.67 -8.70 0.11
C LEU A 252 -8.29 -10.16 -0.22
N ALA A 253 -8.87 -10.72 -1.27
CA ALA A 253 -8.51 -12.06 -1.76
C ALA A 253 -7.16 -12.09 -2.49
N ALA A 254 -6.76 -11.00 -3.13
CA ALA A 254 -5.53 -10.91 -3.92
C ALA A 254 -4.31 -10.42 -3.12
N HIS A 255 -4.53 -9.63 -2.07
CA HIS A 255 -3.45 -9.03 -1.27
C HIS A 255 -3.17 -9.84 0.00
N ASP A 256 -1.91 -10.24 0.21
CA ASP A 256 -1.49 -10.75 1.52
C ASP A 256 -1.29 -9.57 2.49
N ARG A 257 -2.16 -9.46 3.48
CA ARG A 257 -2.10 -8.42 4.53
C ARG A 257 -0.80 -8.41 5.34
N ASN A 258 -0.01 -9.47 5.28
CA ASN A 258 1.30 -9.56 5.93
C ASN A 258 2.47 -9.10 5.04
N ASP A 259 2.20 -8.75 3.77
CA ASP A 259 3.19 -8.15 2.87
C ASP A 259 3.44 -6.69 3.25
N LEU A 260 4.28 -6.51 4.27
CA LEU A 260 4.63 -5.19 4.79
C LEU A 260 5.39 -4.32 3.78
N GLU A 261 5.99 -4.92 2.74
CA GLU A 261 6.65 -4.16 1.67
C GLU A 261 5.62 -3.50 0.77
N ALA A 262 4.58 -4.23 0.37
CA ALA A 262 3.48 -3.70 -0.44
C ALA A 262 2.66 -2.60 0.28
N LEU A 263 2.76 -2.51 1.62
CA LEU A 263 2.13 -1.44 2.42
C LEU A 263 2.96 -0.16 2.51
N LYS A 264 4.23 -0.16 2.08
CA LYS A 264 5.09 1.02 2.19
C LYS A 264 4.66 2.12 1.23
N VAL A 265 4.56 3.34 1.77
CA VAL A 265 4.42 4.57 0.98
C VAL A 265 5.68 4.78 0.15
N ILE A 266 5.52 5.11 -1.14
CA ILE A 266 6.67 5.35 -2.00
C ILE A 266 7.25 6.72 -1.72
N GLU A 267 8.47 6.75 -1.17
CA GLU A 267 9.19 8.00 -0.95
C GLU A 267 10.04 8.37 -2.16
N TYR A 268 9.69 9.47 -2.80
CA TYR A 268 10.48 10.10 -3.85
C TYR A 268 11.36 11.19 -3.25
N ALA A 269 12.64 11.17 -3.62
CA ALA A 269 13.56 12.29 -3.41
C ALA A 269 13.05 13.54 -4.13
N ILE A 270 13.35 14.71 -3.55
CA ILE A 270 13.12 16.00 -4.22
C ILE A 270 13.90 15.99 -5.53
N GLN A 271 13.27 16.39 -6.62
CA GLN A 271 13.89 16.41 -7.95
C GLN A 271 14.20 17.86 -8.37
N ARG A 272 15.26 18.02 -9.15
CA ARG A 272 15.55 19.25 -9.90
C ARG A 272 15.78 18.95 -11.38
N PRO A 273 15.50 19.89 -12.28
CA PRO A 273 15.90 19.76 -13.67
C PRO A 273 17.42 19.57 -13.82
N LYS A 274 17.85 18.69 -14.71
CA LYS A 274 19.27 18.53 -15.09
C LYS A 274 19.76 19.65 -16.00
N THR A 275 18.84 20.28 -16.71
CA THR A 275 19.07 21.39 -17.63
C THR A 275 18.06 22.49 -17.34
N ASP A 276 18.35 23.70 -17.80
CA ASP A 276 17.33 24.75 -17.83
C ASP A 276 16.17 24.35 -18.75
N ALA A 277 15.00 24.94 -18.49
CA ALA A 277 13.78 24.81 -19.28
C ALA A 277 13.19 23.39 -19.44
N VAL A 278 13.18 22.57 -18.37
CA VAL A 278 12.46 21.28 -18.39
C VAL A 278 10.95 21.49 -18.44
N GLN A 279 10.28 20.92 -19.43
CA GLN A 279 8.84 21.04 -19.61
C GLN A 279 8.06 20.12 -18.67
N VAL A 280 6.97 20.65 -18.12
CA VAL A 280 5.97 19.92 -17.34
C VAL A 280 4.72 19.75 -18.20
N TYR A 281 4.29 18.51 -18.40
CA TYR A 281 3.23 18.14 -19.34
C TYR A 281 1.92 17.78 -18.63
N ALA A 282 0.81 17.93 -19.33
CA ALA A 282 -0.53 17.57 -18.83
C ALA A 282 -0.76 16.05 -18.73
N ALA A 283 0.03 15.25 -19.45
CA ALA A 283 0.00 13.79 -19.48
C ALA A 283 1.43 13.24 -19.61
N PRO A 284 1.70 11.96 -19.30
CA PRO A 284 3.02 11.33 -19.46
C PRO A 284 3.33 11.05 -20.94
N ASP A 285 3.31 12.09 -21.75
CA ASP A 285 3.53 12.08 -23.19
C ASP A 285 4.20 13.40 -23.60
N SER A 286 5.31 13.33 -24.33
CA SER A 286 6.02 14.50 -24.84
C SER A 286 5.22 15.32 -25.85
N GLY A 287 4.18 14.74 -26.47
CA GLY A 287 3.25 15.46 -27.33
C GLY A 287 2.11 16.15 -26.58
N ALA A 288 1.98 15.94 -25.27
CA ALA A 288 0.91 16.54 -24.49
C ALA A 288 1.11 18.05 -24.31
N ARG A 289 0.02 18.74 -23.93
CA ARG A 289 0.07 20.18 -23.62
C ARG A 289 1.10 20.46 -22.52
N VAL A 290 2.02 21.37 -22.79
CA VAL A 290 2.93 21.92 -21.78
C VAL A 290 2.14 22.82 -20.82
N LEU A 291 2.23 22.52 -19.54
CA LEU A 291 1.60 23.27 -18.45
C LEU A 291 2.54 24.34 -17.89
N TYR A 292 3.84 24.04 -17.86
CA TYR A 292 4.85 24.88 -17.23
C TYR A 292 6.25 24.53 -17.75
N THR A 293 7.18 25.47 -17.64
CA THR A 293 8.60 25.27 -17.96
C THR A 293 9.40 25.57 -16.69
N MET A 294 10.17 24.58 -16.24
CA MET A 294 10.96 24.66 -15.02
C MET A 294 12.37 25.19 -15.26
N GLU A 295 12.82 26.07 -14.38
CA GLU A 295 14.22 26.51 -14.28
C GLU A 295 15.03 25.55 -13.39
N ALA A 296 16.36 25.50 -13.57
CA ALA A 296 17.20 24.49 -12.91
C ALA A 296 17.21 24.51 -11.38
N ASP A 297 16.93 25.66 -10.75
CA ASP A 297 16.90 25.79 -9.29
C ASP A 297 15.56 25.31 -8.68
N GLN A 298 14.51 25.20 -9.50
CA GLN A 298 13.17 24.86 -9.06
C GLN A 298 13.07 23.41 -8.61
N ARG A 299 12.33 23.22 -7.51
CA ARG A 299 12.08 21.89 -6.94
C ARG A 299 10.82 21.29 -7.54
N PHE A 300 10.96 20.07 -8.01
CA PHE A 300 9.85 19.20 -8.36
C PHE A 300 9.67 18.16 -7.27
N MET A 301 8.43 17.96 -6.84
CA MET A 301 8.05 17.04 -5.77
C MET A 301 7.26 15.88 -6.38
N PRO A 302 7.91 14.75 -6.74
CA PRO A 302 7.19 13.62 -7.30
C PRO A 302 6.31 12.97 -6.25
N PHE A 303 5.23 12.36 -6.70
CA PHE A 303 4.40 11.51 -5.87
C PHE A 303 3.95 10.23 -6.59
N ARG A 304 4.29 10.09 -7.88
CA ARG A 304 4.07 8.90 -8.69
C ARG A 304 5.15 8.82 -9.76
N GLN A 305 5.54 7.61 -10.11
CA GLN A 305 6.36 7.32 -11.29
C GLN A 305 5.66 6.24 -12.13
N ARG A 306 5.59 6.43 -13.44
CA ARG A 306 5.09 5.42 -14.39
C ARG A 306 5.75 5.61 -15.75
N ASP A 307 6.13 4.52 -16.41
CA ASP A 307 6.62 4.52 -17.80
C ASP A 307 7.74 5.53 -18.10
N GLY A 308 8.65 5.76 -17.15
CA GLY A 308 9.75 6.73 -17.29
C GLY A 308 9.36 8.19 -17.04
N TRP A 309 8.16 8.45 -16.51
CA TRP A 309 7.67 9.77 -16.13
C TRP A 309 7.45 9.88 -14.63
N TYR A 310 7.77 11.05 -14.06
CA TYR A 310 7.29 11.46 -12.75
C TYR A 310 6.03 12.30 -12.89
N GLU A 311 5.01 12.00 -12.09
CA GLU A 311 3.91 12.93 -11.77
C GLU A 311 4.24 13.64 -10.46
N GLY A 312 4.11 14.97 -10.43
CA GLY A 312 4.56 15.76 -9.29
C GLY A 312 4.10 17.21 -9.32
N PHE A 313 4.47 17.95 -8.27
CA PHE A 313 4.22 19.39 -8.15
C PHE A 313 5.48 20.20 -8.34
N VAL A 314 5.36 21.35 -9.02
CA VAL A 314 6.44 22.35 -9.07
C VAL A 314 6.31 23.32 -7.90
N ARG A 315 7.27 23.30 -6.98
CA ARG A 315 7.23 24.17 -5.78
C ARG A 315 7.49 25.63 -6.14
N GLY A 316 6.63 26.53 -5.66
CA GLY A 316 6.75 27.98 -5.91
C GLY A 316 6.01 28.46 -7.15
N SER A 317 5.45 27.56 -7.94
CA SER A 317 4.44 27.87 -8.97
C SER A 317 3.04 27.66 -8.39
N SER A 318 2.02 28.30 -8.97
CA SER A 318 0.63 28.31 -8.52
C SER A 318 -0.10 26.95 -8.63
N ASN A 319 0.41 25.91 -7.95
CA ASN A 319 -0.10 24.54 -7.92
C ASN A 319 -0.06 23.80 -9.27
N VAL A 320 1.03 23.96 -10.04
CA VAL A 320 1.22 23.14 -11.25
C VAL A 320 1.46 21.69 -10.83
N VAL A 321 0.51 20.82 -11.21
CA VAL A 321 0.62 19.37 -11.15
C VAL A 321 0.79 18.86 -12.57
N GLY A 322 1.81 18.06 -12.83
CA GLY A 322 2.00 17.49 -14.16
C GLY A 322 3.12 16.49 -14.23
N TRP A 323 3.51 16.17 -15.44
CA TRP A 323 4.42 15.08 -15.76
C TRP A 323 5.76 15.62 -16.27
N VAL A 324 6.86 15.05 -15.79
CA VAL A 324 8.22 15.32 -16.28
C VAL A 324 8.92 14.01 -16.58
N GLN A 325 9.83 13.99 -17.58
CA GLN A 325 10.59 12.78 -17.86
C GLN A 325 11.61 12.53 -16.75
N VAL A 326 11.68 11.31 -16.23
CA VAL A 326 12.64 10.90 -15.20
C VAL A 326 14.07 11.15 -15.66
N SER A 327 14.35 10.93 -16.95
CA SER A 327 15.67 11.16 -17.57
C SER A 327 16.13 12.63 -17.48
N ALA A 328 15.19 13.58 -17.49
CA ALA A 328 15.46 15.03 -17.42
C ALA A 328 15.65 15.55 -15.99
N MET A 329 15.41 14.71 -14.97
CA MET A 329 15.45 15.09 -13.56
C MET A 329 16.63 14.44 -12.83
N GLN A 330 17.09 15.11 -11.78
CA GLN A 330 18.06 14.57 -10.82
C GLN A 330 17.51 14.65 -9.41
N GLY A 331 17.63 13.54 -8.67
CA GLY A 331 17.28 13.48 -7.27
C GLY A 331 18.29 14.26 -6.42
N THR A 332 17.80 14.93 -5.40
CA THR A 332 18.63 15.65 -4.43
C THR A 332 18.58 14.96 -3.07
N SER A 333 19.57 15.21 -2.21
CA SER A 333 19.56 14.80 -0.81
C SER A 333 18.76 15.76 0.08
N GLU A 334 18.02 16.71 -0.51
CA GLU A 334 17.22 17.66 0.26
C GLU A 334 16.07 16.93 0.95
N GLN A 335 15.96 17.16 2.25
CA GLN A 335 14.79 16.75 3.00
C GLN A 335 13.77 17.89 2.97
N LEU A 336 12.49 17.53 2.90
CA LEU A 336 11.44 18.49 3.24
C LEU A 336 11.65 18.94 4.69
N PRO A 337 11.46 20.23 5.01
CA PRO A 337 11.45 20.66 6.39
C PRO A 337 10.43 19.82 7.16
N PRO A 338 10.71 19.46 8.43
CA PRO A 338 9.75 18.71 9.24
C PRO A 338 8.40 19.42 9.22
N PRO A 339 7.28 18.68 9.29
CA PRO A 339 5.97 19.29 9.46
C PRO A 339 6.05 20.28 10.61
N THR A 340 5.80 21.56 10.36
CA THR A 340 5.66 22.54 11.44
C THR A 340 4.44 22.11 12.24
N ASP A 341 4.60 21.88 13.55
CA ASP A 341 3.46 21.75 14.46
C ASP A 341 2.54 22.95 14.22
N ARG A 342 1.36 22.69 13.68
CA ARG A 342 0.31 23.67 13.43
C ARG A 342 -0.92 23.29 14.20
#